data_AF-A0A841WV39-F1
#
_entry.id   AF-A0A841WV39-F1
#
_cell.length_a   1.000
_cell.length_b   1.000
_cell.length_c   1.000
_cell.angle_alpha   90.00
_cell.angle_beta   90.00
_cell.angle_gamma   90.00
#
_symmetry.space_group_name_H-M   'P 1'
#
loop_
_entity.id
_entity.type
_entity.pdbx_description
1 polymer ?
#
loop_
_entity_poly.entity_id
_entity_poly.type
_entity_poly.pdbx_seq_one_letter_code
_entity_poly.pdbx_strand_id
1 'polypeptide(L)' 'MTQIIVNDSEGIESALRRFKRKVSKAGIFPDMKKNRHFETPEQKRKRKEVARHRQNKRNFRK' A
#
# COMPACT_ATOMS: atom_id res chain seq x y z
N MET A 1 1.58 11.10 0.04
CA MET A 1 3.06 11.07 0.16
C MET A 1 3.46 10.52 1.51
N THR A 2 4.65 9.95 1.64
CA THR A 2 5.18 9.44 2.92
C THR A 2 6.52 10.10 3.21
N GLN A 3 6.61 10.82 4.34
CA GLN A 3 7.86 11.40 4.83
C GLN A 3 8.36 10.60 6.03
N ILE A 4 9.67 10.41 6.11
CA ILE A 4 10.35 9.85 7.28
C ILE A 4 11.48 10.78 7.66
N ILE A 5 11.48 11.16 8.93
CA ILE A 5 12.56 11.90 9.56
C ILE A 5 13.44 10.85 10.24
N VAL A 6 14.71 10.81 9.82
CA VAL A 6 15.74 9.93 10.37
C VAL A 6 16.45 10.72 11.48
N ASN A 7 16.75 10.05 12.59
CA ASN A 7 17.50 10.64 13.69
C ASN A 7 18.98 10.26 13.56
N ASP A 8 19.89 11.08 14.09
CA ASP A 8 21.35 10.88 13.98
C ASP A 8 21.85 9.57 14.61
N SER A 9 21.10 8.99 15.54
CA SER A 9 21.41 7.71 16.21
C SER A 9 20.74 6.49 15.57
N GLU A 10 19.98 6.65 14.48
CA GLU A 10 19.27 5.54 13.84
C GLU A 10 20.15 4.83 12.79
N GLY A 11 20.28 3.51 12.91
CA GLY A 11 20.89 2.70 11.85
C GLY A 11 20.07 2.71 10.56
N ILE A 12 20.74 2.81 9.41
CA ILE A 12 20.13 2.93 8.08
C ILE A 12 19.07 1.86 7.78
N GLU A 13 19.28 0.64 8.25
CA GLU A 13 18.35 -0.47 8.03
C GLU A 13 17.01 -0.26 8.75
N SER A 14 17.04 0.32 9.96
CA SER A 14 15.81 0.67 10.69
C SER A 14 15.02 1.74 9.94
N ALA A 15 15.70 2.78 9.45
CA ALA A 15 15.07 3.85 8.67
C ALA A 15 14.39 3.29 7.41
N LEU A 16 15.08 2.41 6.66
CA LEU A 16 14.54 1.75 5.47
C LEU A 16 13.36 0.83 5.78
N ARG A 17 13.40 0.11 6.91
CA ARG A 17 12.28 -0.73 7.35
C ARG A 17 11.05 0.10 7.68
N ARG A 18 11.22 1.24 8.37
CA ARG A 18 10.13 2.19 8.64
C ARG A 18 9.59 2.79 7.34
N PHE A 19 10.46 3.12 6.40
CA PHE A 19 10.11 3.61 5.06
C PHE A 19 9.22 2.63 4.33
N LYS A 20 9.68 1.38 4.18
CA LYS A 20 8.92 0.33 3.49
C LYS A 20 7.55 0.14 4.13
N ARG A 21 7.44 0.17 5.46
CA ARG A 21 6.16 0.08 6.18
C ARG A 21 5.25 1.27 5.92
N LYS A 22 5.76 2.50 5.96
CA LYS A 22 4.97 3.72 5.70
C LYS A 22 4.49 3.77 4.25
N VAL A 23 5.35 3.46 3.28
CA VAL A 23 5.01 3.38 1.84
C VAL A 23 3.94 2.33 1.59
N SER A 24 4.08 1.15 2.21
CA SER A 24 3.09 0.07 2.13
C SER A 24 1.75 0.48 2.75
N LYS A 25 1.78 1.12 3.93
CA LYS A 25 0.57 1.60 4.62
C LYS A 25 -0.15 2.70 3.83
N ALA A 26 0.60 3.58 3.16
CA ALA A 26 0.05 4.64 2.35
C ALA A 26 -0.52 4.16 1.00
N GLY A 27 -0.35 2.88 0.64
CA GLY A 27 -0.95 2.32 -0.58
C GLY A 27 -0.35 2.84 -1.89
N ILE A 28 0.86 3.41 -1.85
CA ILE A 28 1.49 4.07 -3.00
C ILE A 28 1.66 3.11 -4.20
N PHE A 29 2.09 1.87 -3.98
CA PHE A 29 2.27 0.90 -5.05
C PHE A 29 0.95 0.45 -5.72
N PRO A 30 -0.12 0.09 -4.97
CA PRO A 30 -1.45 -0.12 -5.55
C PRO A 30 -1.96 1.08 -6.36
N ASP A 31 -1.72 2.29 -5.88
CA ASP A 31 -2.15 3.53 -6.52
C ASP A 31 -1.39 3.80 -7.82
N MET A 32 -0.08 3.56 -7.81
CA MET A 32 0.71 3.60 -9.04
C MET A 32 0.20 2.55 -10.03
N LYS A 33 -0.05 1.31 -9.59
CA LYS A 33 -0.50 0.22 -10.49
C LYS A 33 -1.86 0.50 -11.14
N LYS A 34 -2.84 1.03 -10.39
CA LYS A 34 -4.18 1.31 -10.92
C LYS A 34 -4.22 2.52 -11.87
N ASN A 35 -3.26 3.44 -11.74
CA ASN A 35 -3.18 4.66 -12.55
C ASN A 35 -2.25 4.51 -13.78
N ARG A 36 -1.59 3.35 -13.96
CA ARG A 36 -0.68 3.12 -15.10
C ARG A 36 -1.38 3.14 -16.46
N HIS A 37 -2.66 2.78 -16.50
CA HIS A 37 -3.49 2.80 -17.70
C HIS A 37 -4.94 3.06 -17.29
N PHE A 38 -5.76 3.46 -18.27
CA PHE A 38 -7.18 3.61 -18.06
C PHE A 38 -7.82 2.26 -17.73
N GLU A 39 -8.69 2.26 -16.73
CA GLU A 39 -9.48 1.11 -16.29
C GLU A 39 -10.95 1.40 -16.60
N THR A 40 -11.62 0.51 -17.33
CA THR A 40 -13.05 0.66 -17.61
C THR A 40 -13.87 0.60 -16.30
N PRO A 41 -15.11 1.12 -16.29
CA PRO A 41 -15.96 1.08 -15.10
C PRO A 41 -16.12 -0.34 -14.52
N GLU A 42 -16.25 -1.35 -15.38
CA GLU A 42 -16.38 -2.75 -14.98
C GLU A 42 -15.10 -3.29 -14.35
N GLN A 43 -13.95 -3.04 -14.98
CA GLN A 43 -12.65 -3.44 -14.44
C GLN A 43 -12.42 -2.82 -13.05
N LYS A 44 -12.79 -1.54 -12.88
CA LYS A 44 -12.71 -0.82 -11.60
C LYS A 44 -13.61 -1.44 -10.54
N ARG A 45 -14.83 -1.86 -10.90
CA ARG A 45 -15.75 -2.59 -9.99
C ARG A 45 -15.14 -3.92 -9.57
N LYS A 46 -14.67 -4.73 -10.52
CA LYS A 46 -14.04 -6.02 -10.27
C LYS A 46 -12.82 -5.91 -9.35
N ARG A 47 -11.95 -4.92 -9.59
CA ARG A 47 -10.76 -4.66 -8.75
C ARG A 47 -11.13 -4.31 -7.30
N LYS A 48 -12.14 -3.44 -7.11
CA LYS A 48 -12.63 -3.05 -5.78
C LYS A 48 -13.22 -4.23 -5.01
N GLU A 49 -13.99 -5.07 -5.69
CA GLU A 49 -14.59 -6.27 -5.10
C GLU A 49 -13.53 -7.28 -4.64
N VAL A 50 -12.54 -7.58 -5.48
CA VAL A 50 -11.42 -8.45 -5.12
C VAL A 50 -10.64 -7.88 -3.92
N ALA A 51 -10.41 -6.57 -3.90
CA ALA A 51 -9.74 -5.92 -2.77
C ALA A 51 -10.54 -6.07 -1.46
N ARG A 52 -11.87 -5.87 -1.51
CA ARG A 52 -12.78 -6.07 -0.37
C ARG A 52 -12.77 -7.52 0.11
N HIS A 53 -12.89 -8.50 -0.79
CA HIS A 53 -12.84 -9.92 -0.43
C HIS A 53 -11.51 -10.29 0.26
N ARG A 54 -10.38 -9.79 -0.24
CA ARG A 54 -9.07 -10.02 0.37
C ARG A 54 -8.98 -9.40 1.77
N GLN A 55 -9.51 -8.20 1.95
CA GLN A 55 -9.56 -7.53 3.26
C GLN A 55 -10.42 -8.32 4.25
N ASN A 56 -11.63 -8.72 3.86
CA ASN A 56 -12.52 -9.50 4.70
C ASN A 56 -11.91 -10.84 5.11
N LYS A 57 -11.30 -11.57 4.15
CA LYS A 57 -10.60 -12.84 4.44
C LYS A 57 -9.44 -12.66 5.41
N ARG A 58 -8.71 -11.54 5.32
CA ARG A 58 -7.62 -11.21 6.25
C ARG A 58 -8.15 -10.87 7.65
N ASN A 59 -9.28 -10.18 7.76
CA ASN A 59 -9.90 -9.84 9.04
C ASN A 59 -10.49 -11.08 9.72
N PHE A 60 -11.07 -12.01 8.96
CA PHE A 60 -11.62 -13.26 9.52
C PHE A 60 -10.53 -14.23 10.02
N ARG A 61 -9.32 -14.14 9.46
CA ARG A 61 -8.15 -14.94 9.89
C ARG A 61 -7.42 -14.33 11.09
N LYS A 62 -7.81 -13.14 11.51
CA LYS A 62 -7.26 -12.43 12.66
C LYS A 62 -8.09 -12.75 13.89
#